data_AF-A0A7C1J1P8-F1
#
_entry.id   AF-A0A7C1J1P8-F1
#
_cell.length_a   1.000
_cell.length_b   1.000
_cell.length_c   1.000
_cell.angle_alpha   90.00
_cell.angle_beta   90.00
_cell.angle_gamma   90.00
#
_symmetry.space_group_name_H-M   'P 1'
#
loop_
_entity.id
_entity.type
_entity.pdbx_description
1 polymer ?
#
loop_
_entity_poly.entity_id
_entity_poly.type
_entity_poly.pdbx_seq_one_letter_code
_entity_poly.pdbx_strand_id
1 'polypeptide(L)'
;DAATATRREFLNALRAELPRALAHLQRSNIAPVDLAQAAIGPGMAVFTRYARVLDAAGRPLSVREALALINQTLDEVLAEQEGDLDPDTRWAVAWFEQYGFGEGEYGVAETLSKAKDTSIAGMVRDGLLVARAGRVRLLRPAELDPEWDPAADRRVTVWEIVHHLVRVLERGGEEAAAALVARVGSGAEAARHLAYRLYTICERKKRPQQALSYNALVQSWPEIARLARERGGQMVQGRFA
;
A
#
# COMPACT_ATOMS: atom_id res chain seq x y z
N ASP A 1 15.77 18.84 32.67
CA ASP A 1 14.86 17.72 32.96
C ASP A 1 13.88 17.50 31.82
N ALA A 2 13.65 16.24 31.44
CA ALA A 2 12.66 15.88 30.43
C ALA A 2 11.24 16.01 31.01
N ALA A 3 10.29 16.53 30.21
CA ALA A 3 8.92 16.71 30.64
C ALA A 3 8.16 15.38 30.77
N THR A 4 7.16 15.33 31.67
CA THR A 4 6.14 14.26 31.68
C THR A 4 5.08 14.59 30.63
N ALA A 5 4.62 13.60 29.88
CA ALA A 5 3.54 13.75 28.91
C ALA A 5 2.37 12.82 29.22
N THR A 6 1.20 13.14 28.70
CA THR A 6 0.02 12.27 28.67
C THR A 6 0.05 11.36 27.44
N ARG A 7 -0.69 10.24 27.47
CA ARG A 7 -0.88 9.37 26.32
C ARG A 7 -1.36 10.13 25.07
N ARG A 8 -2.21 11.14 25.25
CA ARG A 8 -2.73 11.96 24.15
C ARG A 8 -1.65 12.83 23.52
N GLU A 9 -0.80 13.47 24.32
CA GLU A 9 0.33 14.26 23.82
C GLU A 9 1.34 13.37 23.09
N PHE A 10 1.60 12.17 23.61
CA PHE A 10 2.44 11.19 22.94
C PHE A 10 1.88 10.78 21.57
N LEU A 11 0.58 10.45 21.48
CA LEU A 11 -0.07 10.10 20.21
C LEU A 11 -0.05 11.26 19.21
N ASN A 12 -0.31 12.49 19.66
CA ASN A 12 -0.25 13.68 18.80
C ASN A 12 1.15 13.91 18.25
N ALA A 13 2.18 13.70 19.07
CA ALA A 13 3.56 13.76 18.63
C ALA A 13 3.90 12.67 17.60
N LEU A 14 3.47 11.43 17.84
CA LEU A 14 3.67 10.34 16.87
C LEU A 14 3.02 10.69 15.52
N ARG A 15 1.77 11.17 15.52
CA ARG A 15 1.06 11.57 14.29
C ARG A 15 1.70 12.74 13.57
N ALA A 16 2.39 13.64 14.28
CA ALA A 16 3.10 14.76 13.67
C ALA A 16 4.45 14.34 13.04
N GLU A 17 5.13 13.35 13.63
CA GLU A 17 6.52 13.03 13.30
C GLU A 17 6.69 11.76 12.46
N LEU A 18 5.89 10.72 12.73
CA LEU A 18 5.98 9.44 12.01
C LEU A 18 5.73 9.55 10.50
N PRO A 19 4.77 10.36 9.99
CA PRO A 19 4.58 10.49 8.53
C PRO A 19 5.84 10.90 7.79
N ARG A 20 6.62 11.84 8.35
CA ARG A 20 7.87 12.31 7.73
C ARG A 20 8.95 11.25 7.78
N ALA A 21 9.09 10.56 8.92
CA ALA A 21 10.03 9.47 9.08
C ALA A 21 9.71 8.31 8.11
N LEU A 22 8.44 7.95 7.99
CA LEU A 22 7.97 6.88 7.12
C LEU A 22 8.23 7.20 5.65
N ALA A 23 7.91 8.42 5.22
CA ALA A 23 8.20 8.86 3.86
C ALA A 23 9.70 8.84 3.54
N HIS A 24 10.57 9.03 4.54
CA HIS A 24 12.02 8.87 4.36
C HIS A 24 12.41 7.39 4.21
N LEU A 25 11.89 6.50 5.06
CA LEU A 25 12.15 5.06 4.97
C LEU A 25 11.67 4.46 3.65
N GLN A 26 10.48 4.85 3.18
CA GLN A 26 9.95 4.44 1.88
C GLN A 26 10.82 4.96 0.73
N ARG A 27 11.35 6.19 0.81
CA ARG A 27 12.28 6.74 -0.19
C ARG A 27 13.62 6.00 -0.21
N SER A 28 14.07 5.49 0.93
CA SER A 28 15.24 4.62 1.04
C SER A 28 14.97 3.16 0.65
N ASN A 29 13.75 2.87 0.16
CA ASN A 29 13.30 1.56 -0.29
C ASN A 29 13.47 0.43 0.75
N ILE A 30 13.18 0.73 2.02
CA ILE A 30 13.08 -0.29 3.06
C ILE A 30 11.92 -1.24 2.72
N ALA A 31 12.17 -2.55 2.75
CA ALA A 31 11.14 -3.54 2.44
C ALA A 31 9.98 -3.47 3.44
N PRO A 32 8.73 -3.77 3.05
CA PRO A 32 7.57 -3.71 3.94
C PRO A 32 7.73 -4.56 5.21
N VAL A 33 8.35 -5.74 5.13
CA VAL A 33 8.63 -6.60 6.29
C VAL A 33 9.55 -5.94 7.33
N ASP A 34 10.48 -5.11 6.86
CA ASP A 34 11.44 -4.39 7.70
C ASP A 34 10.93 -3.01 8.14
N LEU A 35 9.89 -2.49 7.47
CA LEU A 35 9.41 -1.13 7.66
C LEU A 35 8.94 -0.88 9.09
N ALA A 36 8.21 -1.83 9.68
CA ALA A 36 7.76 -1.73 11.07
C ALA A 36 8.97 -1.64 12.02
N GLN A 37 9.99 -2.48 11.83
CA GLN A 37 11.21 -2.45 12.64
C GLN A 37 11.99 -1.14 12.46
N ALA A 38 12.12 -0.67 11.22
CA ALA A 38 12.78 0.59 10.92
C ALA A 38 12.02 1.81 11.50
N ALA A 39 10.69 1.76 11.55
CA ALA A 39 9.84 2.80 12.12
C ALA A 39 9.80 2.81 13.66
N ILE A 40 10.19 1.71 14.33
CA ILE A 40 10.31 1.67 15.80
C ILE A 40 11.31 2.71 16.28
N GLY A 41 12.45 2.90 15.60
CA GLY A 41 13.46 3.89 16.01
C GLY A 41 12.88 5.31 16.13
N PRO A 42 12.30 5.88 15.05
CA PRO A 42 11.59 7.15 15.08
C PRO A 42 10.48 7.22 16.14
N GLY A 43 9.64 6.18 16.27
CA GLY A 43 8.58 6.16 17.27
C GLY A 43 9.09 6.13 18.70
N MET A 44 10.15 5.38 18.95
CA MET A 44 10.80 5.28 20.26
C MET A 44 11.56 6.55 20.62
N ALA A 45 12.13 7.27 19.66
CA ALA A 45 12.72 8.58 19.91
C ALA A 45 11.68 9.58 20.44
N VAL A 46 10.44 9.52 19.93
CA VAL A 46 9.32 10.31 20.46
C VAL A 46 8.95 9.86 21.89
N PHE A 47 8.98 8.56 22.19
CA PHE A 47 8.66 8.06 23.52
C PHE A 47 9.74 8.42 24.56
N THR A 48 11.02 8.21 24.23
CA THR A 48 12.15 8.36 25.16
C THR A 48 12.57 9.79 25.43
N ARG A 49 12.06 10.78 24.66
CA ARG A 49 12.29 12.21 24.96
C ARG A 49 11.50 12.71 26.17
N TYR A 50 10.45 12.00 26.57
CA TYR A 50 9.69 12.29 27.77
C TYR A 50 10.27 11.52 28.96
N ALA A 51 10.26 12.10 30.16
CA ALA A 51 10.68 11.40 31.36
C ALA A 51 9.76 10.21 31.69
N ARG A 52 8.47 10.36 31.39
CA ARG A 52 7.44 9.32 31.42
C ARG A 52 6.21 9.78 30.64
N VAL A 53 5.48 8.82 30.08
CA VAL A 53 4.18 9.05 29.46
C VAL A 53 3.12 8.41 30.33
N LEU A 54 2.09 9.15 30.74
CA LEU A 54 1.04 8.66 31.65
C LEU A 54 -0.23 8.25 30.89
N ASP A 55 -0.83 7.13 31.30
CA ASP A 55 -2.15 6.69 30.87
C ASP A 55 -3.28 7.55 31.50
N ALA A 56 -4.54 7.24 31.16
CA ALA A 56 -5.69 7.96 31.70
C ALA A 56 -5.88 7.79 33.22
N ALA A 57 -5.28 6.76 33.83
CA ALA A 57 -5.27 6.51 35.26
C ALA A 57 -4.03 7.12 35.95
N GLY A 58 -3.20 7.88 35.23
CA GLY A 58 -1.98 8.50 35.75
C GLY A 58 -0.81 7.52 35.93
N ARG A 59 -0.90 6.30 35.41
CA ARG A 59 0.17 5.29 35.49
C ARG A 59 1.13 5.44 34.30
N PRO A 60 2.46 5.29 34.50
CA PRO A 60 3.41 5.30 33.38
C PRO A 60 3.13 4.17 32.39
N LEU A 61 3.17 4.48 31.09
CA LEU A 61 3.15 3.49 30.02
C LEU A 61 4.41 2.65 30.06
N SER A 62 4.25 1.35 29.88
CA SER A 62 5.34 0.42 29.60
C SER A 62 5.86 0.61 28.18
N VAL A 63 7.10 0.14 27.94
CA VAL A 63 7.67 0.08 26.58
C VAL A 63 6.79 -0.75 25.64
N ARG A 64 6.19 -1.83 26.14
CA ARG A 64 5.28 -2.67 25.35
C ARG A 64 4.05 -1.89 24.88
N GLU A 65 3.45 -1.11 25.76
CA GLU A 65 2.30 -0.26 25.40
C GLU A 65 2.70 0.85 24.43
N ALA A 66 3.87 1.47 24.63
CA ALA A 66 4.38 2.46 23.70
C ALA A 66 4.60 1.87 22.29
N LEU A 67 5.23 0.70 22.19
CA LEU A 67 5.42 -0.02 20.91
C LEU A 67 4.09 -0.34 20.22
N ALA A 68 3.07 -0.75 20.98
CA ALA A 68 1.73 -1.00 20.43
C ALA A 68 1.12 0.29 19.84
N LEU A 69 1.28 1.44 20.51
CA LEU A 69 0.81 2.73 20.00
C LEU A 69 1.60 3.21 18.78
N ILE A 70 2.91 2.94 18.73
CA ILE A 70 3.75 3.25 17.56
C ILE A 70 3.29 2.45 16.34
N ASN A 71 3.12 1.13 16.49
CA ASN A 71 2.63 0.27 15.40
C ASN A 71 1.22 0.67 14.96
N GLN A 72 0.32 0.97 15.91
CA GLN A 72 -1.01 1.47 15.57
C GLN A 72 -0.92 2.79 14.77
N THR A 73 -0.07 3.72 15.18
CA THR A 73 0.07 5.01 14.49
C THR A 73 0.69 4.82 13.10
N LEU A 74 1.65 3.90 12.95
CA LEU A 74 2.23 3.53 11.66
C LEU A 74 1.14 3.06 10.68
N ASP A 75 0.26 2.17 11.14
CA ASP A 75 -0.87 1.67 10.35
C ASP A 75 -1.85 2.78 9.97
N GLU A 76 -2.15 3.70 10.89
CA GLU A 76 -3.00 4.88 10.66
C GLU A 76 -2.40 5.78 9.57
N VAL A 77 -1.11 6.09 9.65
CA VAL A 77 -0.41 6.95 8.68
C VAL A 77 -0.43 6.33 7.27
N LEU A 78 -0.19 5.02 7.15
CA LEU A 78 -0.27 4.32 5.86
C LEU A 78 -1.70 4.30 5.30
N ALA A 79 -2.71 4.24 6.15
CA ALA A 79 -4.11 4.29 5.74
C ALA A 79 -4.52 5.71 5.29
N GLU A 80 -4.02 6.76 5.93
CA GLU A 80 -4.30 8.16 5.55
C GLU A 80 -3.73 8.51 4.16
N GLN A 81 -2.65 7.85 3.73
CA GLN A 81 -2.10 7.99 2.37
C GLN A 81 -3.04 7.48 1.26
N GLU A 82 -4.11 6.74 1.59
CA GLU A 82 -5.10 6.30 0.62
C GLU A 82 -5.94 7.45 0.04
N GLY A 83 -5.94 8.64 0.65
CA GLY A 83 -6.75 9.78 0.24
C GLY A 83 -6.48 10.27 -1.19
N ASP A 84 -5.26 10.10 -1.68
CA ASP A 84 -4.82 10.53 -3.01
C ASP A 84 -5.10 9.48 -4.11
N LEU A 85 -5.63 8.31 -3.74
CA LEU A 85 -5.90 7.23 -4.68
C LEU A 85 -7.24 7.43 -5.39
N ASP A 86 -7.34 6.86 -6.60
CA ASP A 86 -8.57 6.85 -7.36
C ASP A 86 -9.72 6.15 -6.58
N PRO A 87 -11.00 6.54 -6.80
CA PRO A 87 -12.16 5.97 -6.10
C PRO A 87 -12.22 4.44 -6.09
N ASP A 88 -11.87 3.82 -7.21
CA ASP A 88 -11.93 2.38 -7.41
C ASP A 88 -10.85 1.67 -6.61
N THR A 89 -9.63 2.19 -6.60
CA THR A 89 -8.56 1.71 -5.73
C THR A 89 -8.95 1.83 -4.25
N ARG A 90 -9.51 2.97 -3.81
CA ARG A 90 -9.97 3.14 -2.41
C ARG A 90 -11.07 2.15 -2.03
N TRP A 91 -11.97 1.84 -2.97
CA TRP A 91 -12.96 0.79 -2.78
C TRP A 91 -12.32 -0.59 -2.67
N ALA A 92 -11.40 -0.91 -3.59
CA ALA A 92 -10.74 -2.20 -3.65
C ALA A 92 -9.87 -2.46 -2.40
N VAL A 93 -9.17 -1.46 -1.89
CA VAL A 93 -8.41 -1.55 -0.63
C VAL A 93 -9.33 -1.85 0.56
N ALA A 94 -10.45 -1.14 0.68
CA ALA A 94 -11.42 -1.37 1.75
C ALA A 94 -12.06 -2.76 1.65
N TRP A 95 -12.43 -3.20 0.45
CA TRP A 95 -12.94 -4.55 0.21
C TRP A 95 -11.90 -5.62 0.53
N PHE A 96 -10.66 -5.42 0.05
CA PHE A 96 -9.54 -6.31 0.30
C PHE A 96 -9.25 -6.42 1.79
N GLU A 97 -9.27 -5.34 2.56
CA GLU A 97 -9.08 -5.38 4.01
C GLU A 97 -10.08 -6.35 4.69
N GLN A 98 -11.33 -6.35 4.26
CA GLN A 98 -12.36 -7.21 4.85
C GLN A 98 -12.31 -8.64 4.30
N TYR A 99 -12.34 -8.80 2.98
CA TYR A 99 -12.58 -10.08 2.31
C TYR A 99 -11.35 -10.63 1.57
N GLY A 100 -10.32 -9.80 1.35
CA GLY A 100 -9.19 -10.15 0.51
C GLY A 100 -9.66 -10.35 -0.93
N PHE A 101 -9.18 -11.40 -1.58
CA PHE A 101 -9.71 -11.89 -2.86
C PHE A 101 -10.88 -12.88 -2.69
N GLY A 102 -11.43 -13.00 -1.47
CA GLY A 102 -12.60 -13.82 -1.17
C GLY A 102 -13.90 -13.15 -1.64
N GLU A 103 -14.99 -13.93 -1.58
CA GLU A 103 -16.33 -13.43 -1.88
C GLU A 103 -16.99 -12.76 -0.68
N GLY A 104 -17.76 -11.72 -0.96
CA GLY A 104 -18.66 -11.05 -0.03
C GLY A 104 -20.02 -10.75 -0.68
N GLU A 105 -20.95 -10.22 0.10
CA GLU A 105 -22.30 -9.93 -0.37
C GLU A 105 -22.37 -8.69 -1.25
N TYR A 106 -23.16 -8.75 -2.32
CA TYR A 106 -23.37 -7.61 -3.23
C TYR A 106 -23.91 -6.37 -2.50
N GLY A 107 -24.81 -6.54 -1.53
CA GLY A 107 -25.37 -5.41 -0.77
C GLY A 107 -24.32 -4.63 0.02
N VAL A 108 -23.32 -5.32 0.56
CA VAL A 108 -22.17 -4.68 1.24
C VAL A 108 -21.28 -3.97 0.22
N ALA A 109 -21.03 -4.61 -0.92
CA ALA A 109 -20.24 -4.04 -2.01
C ALA A 109 -20.84 -2.74 -2.55
N GLU A 110 -22.16 -2.74 -2.79
CA GLU A 110 -22.94 -1.59 -3.28
C GLU A 110 -22.99 -0.44 -2.27
N THR A 111 -23.11 -0.75 -0.97
CA THR A 111 -23.01 0.27 0.08
C THR A 111 -21.62 0.91 0.09
N LEU A 112 -20.57 0.09 -0.02
CA LEU A 112 -19.19 0.57 -0.06
C LEU A 112 -18.90 1.39 -1.32
N SER A 113 -19.48 1.03 -2.48
CA SER A 113 -19.25 1.76 -3.75
C SER A 113 -19.80 3.17 -3.67
N LYS A 114 -21.00 3.34 -3.10
CA LYS A 114 -21.58 4.66 -2.83
C LYS A 114 -20.73 5.49 -1.86
N ALA A 115 -20.21 4.87 -0.81
CA ALA A 115 -19.34 5.56 0.17
C ALA A 115 -17.99 6.00 -0.41
N LYS A 116 -17.52 5.35 -1.48
CA LYS A 116 -16.24 5.64 -2.15
C LYS A 116 -16.38 6.40 -3.47
N ASP A 117 -17.60 6.80 -3.83
CA ASP A 117 -17.91 7.49 -5.09
C ASP A 117 -17.49 6.68 -6.33
N THR A 118 -17.86 5.40 -6.35
CA THR A 118 -17.65 4.48 -7.47
C THR A 118 -18.87 3.57 -7.69
N SER A 119 -18.82 2.70 -8.72
CA SER A 119 -19.89 1.77 -9.06
C SER A 119 -19.37 0.35 -9.29
N ILE A 120 -20.14 -0.64 -8.82
CA ILE A 120 -19.83 -2.06 -9.06
C ILE A 120 -19.78 -2.36 -10.56
N ALA A 121 -20.74 -1.84 -11.34
CA ALA A 121 -20.78 -2.07 -12.78
C ALA A 121 -19.56 -1.50 -13.52
N GLY A 122 -19.03 -0.34 -13.09
CA GLY A 122 -17.79 0.22 -13.62
C GLY A 122 -16.60 -0.68 -13.32
N MET A 123 -16.44 -1.08 -12.05
CA MET A 123 -15.34 -1.98 -11.64
C MET A 123 -15.43 -3.38 -12.26
N VAL A 124 -16.62 -3.90 -12.59
CA VAL A 124 -16.76 -5.13 -13.39
C VAL A 124 -16.25 -4.92 -14.81
N ARG A 125 -16.67 -3.82 -15.46
CA ARG A 125 -16.31 -3.51 -16.84
C ARG A 125 -14.80 -3.37 -17.02
N ASP A 126 -14.16 -2.78 -16.03
CA ASP A 126 -12.72 -2.51 -16.04
C ASP A 126 -11.92 -3.71 -15.49
N GLY A 127 -12.58 -4.82 -15.16
CA GLY A 127 -11.88 -6.04 -14.74
C GLY A 127 -11.25 -5.97 -13.35
N LEU A 128 -11.68 -5.06 -12.46
CA LEU A 128 -11.21 -5.06 -11.06
C LEU A 128 -11.85 -6.18 -10.24
N LEU A 129 -13.13 -6.49 -10.53
CA LEU A 129 -13.92 -7.42 -9.73
C LEU A 129 -14.89 -8.23 -10.59
N VAL A 130 -15.43 -9.29 -10.01
CA VAL A 130 -16.55 -10.05 -10.56
C VAL A 130 -17.74 -9.91 -9.61
N ALA A 131 -18.90 -9.59 -10.18
CA ALA A 131 -20.19 -9.58 -9.49
C ALA A 131 -21.13 -10.58 -10.17
N ARG A 132 -21.50 -11.67 -9.49
CA ARG A 132 -22.42 -12.69 -10.02
C ARG A 132 -23.20 -13.36 -8.90
N ALA A 133 -24.44 -13.74 -9.17
CA ALA A 133 -25.30 -14.48 -8.23
C ALA A 133 -25.36 -13.86 -6.81
N GLY A 134 -25.43 -12.52 -6.73
CA GLY A 134 -25.48 -11.79 -5.44
C GLY A 134 -24.15 -11.75 -4.66
N ARG A 135 -23.05 -12.20 -5.28
CA ARG A 135 -21.71 -12.25 -4.69
C ARG A 135 -20.76 -11.34 -5.45
N VAL A 136 -19.82 -10.75 -4.73
CA VAL A 136 -18.77 -9.87 -5.28
C VAL A 136 -17.40 -10.35 -4.77
N ARG A 137 -16.38 -10.34 -5.63
CA ARG A 137 -14.97 -10.52 -5.24
C ARG A 137 -14.05 -9.77 -6.18
N LEU A 138 -12.89 -9.35 -5.68
CA LEU A 138 -11.80 -8.83 -6.50
C LEU A 138 -11.22 -9.94 -7.39
N LEU A 139 -10.74 -9.57 -8.59
CA LEU A 139 -9.92 -10.46 -9.40
C LEU A 139 -8.55 -10.67 -8.74
N ARG A 140 -8.05 -11.90 -8.77
CA ARG A 140 -6.70 -12.23 -8.33
C ARG A 140 -5.70 -11.86 -9.42
N PRO A 141 -4.42 -11.60 -9.07
CA PRO A 141 -3.37 -11.32 -10.06
C PRO A 141 -3.31 -12.35 -11.20
N ALA A 142 -3.50 -13.63 -10.90
CA ALA A 142 -3.47 -14.69 -11.92
C ALA A 142 -4.65 -14.67 -12.90
N GLU A 143 -5.74 -13.95 -12.59
CA GLU A 143 -6.95 -13.81 -13.42
C GLU A 143 -6.91 -12.54 -14.29
N LEU A 144 -5.95 -11.65 -14.07
CA LEU A 144 -5.80 -10.42 -14.84
C LEU A 144 -5.29 -10.73 -16.26
N ASP A 145 -5.68 -9.88 -17.21
CA ASP A 145 -5.32 -10.04 -18.62
C ASP A 145 -3.78 -10.08 -18.80
N PRO A 146 -3.21 -11.17 -19.36
CA PRO A 146 -1.78 -11.24 -19.64
C PRO A 146 -1.30 -10.13 -20.56
N GLU A 147 -2.14 -9.67 -21.49
CA GLU A 147 -1.84 -8.71 -22.55
C GLU A 147 -2.28 -7.28 -22.22
N TRP A 148 -2.64 -7.01 -20.96
CA TRP A 148 -3.05 -5.68 -20.52
C TRP A 148 -2.07 -4.57 -20.93
N ASP A 149 -2.62 -3.51 -21.52
CA ASP A 149 -1.88 -2.33 -21.95
C ASP A 149 -2.40 -1.07 -21.26
N PRO A 150 -1.61 -0.45 -20.35
CA PRO A 150 -2.01 0.78 -19.70
C PRO A 150 -2.25 1.95 -20.67
N ALA A 151 -1.69 1.91 -21.90
CA ALA A 151 -1.92 2.95 -22.89
C ALA A 151 -3.26 2.80 -23.65
N ALA A 152 -3.79 1.57 -23.72
CA ALA A 152 -5.08 1.28 -24.36
C ALA A 152 -6.25 1.34 -23.36
N ASP A 153 -5.94 1.28 -22.07
CA ASP A 153 -6.90 1.32 -20.99
C ASP A 153 -7.34 2.76 -20.68
N ARG A 154 -8.65 2.98 -20.68
CA ARG A 154 -9.25 4.31 -20.48
C ARG A 154 -9.36 4.70 -19.01
N ARG A 155 -9.27 3.75 -18.08
CA ARG A 155 -9.45 4.00 -16.65
C ARG A 155 -8.49 3.16 -15.82
N VAL A 156 -7.20 3.31 -16.10
CA VAL A 156 -6.13 2.68 -15.31
C VAL A 156 -6.22 3.13 -13.85
N THR A 157 -6.42 2.17 -12.96
CA THR A 157 -6.40 2.37 -11.51
C THR A 157 -5.04 1.98 -10.91
N VAL A 158 -4.70 2.56 -9.77
CA VAL A 158 -3.49 2.15 -9.02
C VAL A 158 -3.58 0.69 -8.58
N TRP A 159 -4.79 0.21 -8.28
CA TRP A 159 -5.09 -1.19 -7.97
C TRP A 159 -4.71 -2.14 -9.10
N GLU A 160 -5.05 -1.83 -10.34
CA GLU A 160 -4.67 -2.65 -11.50
C GLU A 160 -3.17 -2.65 -11.69
N ILE A 161 -2.54 -1.48 -11.67
CA ILE A 161 -1.09 -1.35 -11.85
C ILE A 161 -0.34 -2.25 -10.86
N VAL A 162 -0.66 -2.18 -9.56
CA VAL A 162 0.08 -2.96 -8.55
C VAL A 162 -0.08 -4.46 -8.75
N HIS A 163 -1.26 -4.95 -9.12
CA HIS A 163 -1.50 -6.38 -9.29
C HIS A 163 -0.98 -6.90 -10.64
N HIS A 164 -0.96 -6.09 -11.69
CA HIS A 164 -0.23 -6.40 -12.92
C HIS A 164 1.28 -6.45 -12.67
N LEU A 165 1.85 -5.53 -11.89
CA LEU A 165 3.25 -5.57 -11.51
C LEU A 165 3.61 -6.83 -10.71
N VAL A 166 2.79 -7.21 -9.73
CA VAL A 166 2.94 -8.49 -9.00
C VAL A 166 2.92 -9.67 -9.98
N ARG A 167 1.90 -9.76 -10.85
CA ARG A 167 1.76 -10.86 -11.83
C ARG A 167 2.98 -10.97 -12.73
N VAL A 168 3.45 -9.84 -13.26
CA VAL A 168 4.56 -9.79 -14.21
C VAL A 168 5.89 -10.09 -13.53
N LEU A 169 6.11 -9.58 -12.31
CA LEU A 169 7.31 -9.87 -11.53
C LEU A 169 7.41 -11.37 -11.20
N GLU A 170 6.32 -11.99 -10.76
CA GLU A 170 6.29 -13.41 -10.41
C GLU A 170 6.55 -14.34 -11.61
N ARG A 171 6.18 -13.93 -12.83
CA ARG A 171 6.32 -14.76 -14.04
C ARG A 171 7.57 -14.47 -14.86
N GLY A 172 7.97 -13.19 -14.94
CA GLY A 172 8.99 -12.70 -15.85
C GLY A 172 10.14 -11.96 -15.17
N GLY A 173 10.13 -11.88 -13.82
CA GLY A 173 11.18 -11.23 -13.06
C GLY A 173 11.21 -9.71 -13.23
N GLU A 174 12.32 -9.13 -12.78
CA GLU A 174 12.52 -7.69 -12.69
C GLU A 174 12.54 -7.01 -14.07
N GLU A 175 13.06 -7.69 -15.09
CA GLU A 175 13.08 -7.21 -16.48
C GLU A 175 11.68 -7.00 -17.06
N ALA A 176 10.78 -7.96 -16.83
CA ALA A 176 9.41 -7.86 -17.30
C ALA A 176 8.64 -6.78 -16.51
N ALA A 177 8.85 -6.71 -15.19
CA ALA A 177 8.24 -5.67 -14.36
C ALA A 177 8.74 -4.27 -14.74
N ALA A 178 10.02 -4.13 -15.07
CA ALA A 178 10.62 -2.88 -15.54
C ALA A 178 10.01 -2.40 -16.87
N ALA A 179 9.75 -3.32 -17.80
CA ALA A 179 9.05 -3.02 -19.04
C ALA A 179 7.65 -2.47 -18.78
N LEU A 180 6.92 -3.05 -17.81
CA LEU A 180 5.61 -2.55 -17.41
C LEU A 180 5.70 -1.18 -16.72
N VAL A 181 6.64 -0.97 -15.80
CA VAL A 181 6.87 0.33 -15.14
C VAL A 181 7.14 1.43 -16.17
N ALA A 182 7.95 1.15 -17.20
CA ALA A 182 8.23 2.11 -18.27
C ALA A 182 6.97 2.53 -19.05
N ARG A 183 6.01 1.61 -19.24
CA ARG A 183 4.73 1.87 -19.92
C ARG A 183 3.73 2.62 -19.04
N VAL A 184 3.67 2.28 -17.76
CA VAL A 184 2.77 2.92 -16.78
C VAL A 184 3.21 4.35 -16.46
N GLY A 185 4.51 4.63 -16.45
CA GLY A 185 5.04 5.97 -16.19
C GLY A 185 4.78 6.44 -14.75
N SER A 186 4.22 7.63 -14.58
CA SER A 186 4.07 8.29 -13.27
C SER A 186 3.21 7.51 -12.27
N GLY A 187 2.29 6.66 -12.73
CA GLY A 187 1.45 5.81 -11.87
C GLY A 187 2.21 4.70 -11.14
N ALA A 188 3.43 4.38 -11.55
CA ALA A 188 4.21 3.29 -10.98
C ALA A 188 4.59 3.55 -9.50
N GLU A 189 4.91 4.78 -9.14
CA GLU A 189 5.26 5.13 -7.77
C GLU A 189 4.06 5.02 -6.82
N ALA A 190 2.86 5.40 -7.29
CA ALA A 190 1.62 5.20 -6.55
C ALA A 190 1.35 3.71 -6.30
N ALA A 191 1.63 2.85 -7.28
CA ALA A 191 1.49 1.41 -7.11
C ALA A 191 2.48 0.83 -6.09
N ARG A 192 3.72 1.35 -6.05
CA ARG A 192 4.69 0.99 -5.00
C ARG A 192 4.19 1.40 -3.61
N HIS A 193 3.69 2.63 -3.46
CA HIS A 193 3.10 3.07 -2.20
C HIS A 193 1.90 2.20 -1.79
N LEU A 194 1.04 1.84 -2.75
CA LEU A 194 -0.07 0.93 -2.51
C LEU A 194 0.42 -0.46 -2.05
N ALA A 195 1.53 -0.98 -2.59
CA ALA A 195 2.09 -2.26 -2.15
C ALA A 195 2.48 -2.26 -0.66
N TYR A 196 3.05 -1.16 -0.13
CA TYR A 196 3.30 -1.02 1.31
C TYR A 196 2.01 -1.12 2.14
N ARG A 197 0.94 -0.48 1.66
CA ARG A 197 -0.36 -0.51 2.35
C ARG A 197 -0.97 -1.92 2.31
N LEU A 198 -0.96 -2.57 1.15
CA LEU A 198 -1.51 -3.92 0.99
C LEU A 198 -0.73 -4.95 1.81
N TYR A 199 0.60 -4.82 1.90
CA TYR A 199 1.42 -5.64 2.78
C TYR A 199 0.96 -5.54 4.25
N THR A 200 0.82 -4.32 4.75
CA THR A 200 0.40 -4.05 6.14
C THR A 200 -0.99 -4.62 6.44
N ILE A 201 -1.91 -4.50 5.49
CA ILE A 201 -3.23 -5.14 5.57
C ILE A 201 -3.09 -6.66 5.66
N CYS A 202 -2.22 -7.27 4.84
CA CYS A 202 -2.02 -8.72 4.83
C CYS A 202 -1.43 -9.24 6.14
N GLU A 203 -0.45 -8.56 6.72
CA GLU A 203 0.14 -8.92 8.02
C GLU A 203 -0.92 -8.97 9.12
N ARG A 204 -1.68 -7.88 9.27
CA ARG A 204 -2.75 -7.77 10.28
C ARG A 204 -3.86 -8.80 10.05
N LYS A 205 -4.19 -9.11 8.80
CA LYS A 205 -5.22 -10.09 8.42
C LYS A 205 -4.70 -11.52 8.31
N LYS A 206 -3.41 -11.76 8.62
CA LYS A 206 -2.74 -13.07 8.57
C LYS A 206 -2.84 -13.73 7.18
N ARG A 207 -2.49 -12.98 6.14
CA ARG A 207 -2.52 -13.41 4.72
C ARG A 207 -1.10 -13.49 4.14
N PRO A 208 -0.32 -14.50 4.52
CA PRO A 208 1.12 -14.53 4.24
C PRO A 208 1.42 -14.65 2.74
N GLN A 209 0.59 -15.35 1.96
CA GLN A 209 0.83 -15.50 0.52
C GLN A 209 0.81 -14.14 -0.21
N GLN A 210 -0.20 -13.31 0.07
CA GLN A 210 -0.30 -11.98 -0.53
C GLN A 210 0.78 -11.03 0.03
N ALA A 211 1.09 -11.13 1.33
CA ALA A 211 2.16 -10.34 1.94
C ALA A 211 3.51 -10.58 1.24
N LEU A 212 3.84 -11.84 0.93
CA LEU A 212 5.07 -12.19 0.21
C LEU A 212 5.15 -11.50 -1.16
N SER A 213 4.06 -11.52 -1.94
CA SER A 213 4.03 -10.87 -3.25
C SER A 213 4.27 -9.35 -3.17
N TYR A 214 3.61 -8.65 -2.23
CA TYR A 214 3.80 -7.21 -2.06
C TYR A 214 5.19 -6.86 -1.52
N ASN A 215 5.74 -7.69 -0.62
CA ASN A 215 7.10 -7.51 -0.13
C ASN A 215 8.13 -7.67 -1.25
N ALA A 216 7.99 -8.72 -2.07
CA ALA A 216 8.88 -8.98 -3.20
C ALA A 216 8.86 -7.82 -4.20
N LEU A 217 7.67 -7.28 -4.54
CA LEU A 217 7.55 -6.14 -5.44
C LEU A 217 8.33 -4.92 -4.95
N VAL A 218 8.18 -4.55 -3.69
CA VAL A 218 8.87 -3.38 -3.12
C VAL A 218 10.38 -3.64 -2.99
N GLN A 219 10.77 -4.84 -2.59
CA GLN A 219 12.18 -5.23 -2.46
C GLN A 219 12.92 -5.15 -3.80
N SER A 220 12.29 -5.63 -4.89
CA SER A 220 12.84 -5.57 -6.25
C SER A 220 12.74 -4.19 -6.91
N TRP A 221 12.04 -3.22 -6.30
CA TRP A 221 11.77 -1.92 -6.90
C TRP A 221 13.01 -1.13 -7.37
N PRO A 222 14.15 -1.07 -6.63
CA PRO A 222 15.31 -0.29 -7.05
C PRO A 222 15.85 -0.74 -8.41
N GLU A 223 15.88 -2.06 -8.62
CA GLU A 223 16.36 -2.67 -9.86
C GLU A 223 15.34 -2.51 -10.99
N ILE A 224 14.05 -2.76 -10.71
CA ILE A 224 12.94 -2.49 -11.63
C ILE A 224 13.00 -1.04 -12.14
N ALA A 225 13.17 -0.08 -11.23
CA ALA A 225 13.22 1.35 -11.56
C ALA A 225 14.48 1.71 -12.36
N ARG A 226 15.64 1.08 -12.08
CA ARG A 226 16.87 1.25 -12.85
C ARG A 226 16.67 0.77 -14.29
N LEU A 227 16.21 -0.47 -14.47
CA LEU A 227 15.95 -1.09 -15.77
C LEU A 227 14.90 -0.32 -16.58
N ALA A 228 13.84 0.17 -15.92
CA ALA A 228 12.79 0.96 -16.58
C ALA A 228 13.34 2.28 -17.16
N ARG A 229 14.25 2.96 -16.43
CA ARG A 229 14.91 4.19 -16.92
C ARG A 229 15.84 3.91 -18.10
N GLU A 230 16.60 2.83 -18.07
CA GLU A 230 17.48 2.43 -19.17
C GLU A 230 16.70 2.15 -20.45
N ARG A 231 15.56 1.45 -20.33
CA ARG A 231 14.64 1.21 -21.44
C ARG A 231 14.03 2.49 -21.99
N GLY A 232 13.60 3.40 -21.11
CA GLY A 232 13.08 4.72 -21.51
C GLY A 232 14.11 5.54 -22.29
N GLY A 233 15.38 5.51 -21.89
CA GLY A 233 16.48 6.16 -22.59
C GLY A 233 16.75 5.58 -23.98
N GLN A 234 16.68 4.26 -24.14
CA GLN A 234 16.86 3.57 -25.42
C GLN A 234 15.73 3.88 -26.42
N MET A 235 14.48 3.97 -25.96
CA MET A 235 13.33 4.34 -26.82
C MET A 235 13.43 5.79 -27.33
N VAL A 236 14.02 6.70 -26.55
CA VAL A 236 14.22 8.10 -26.96
C VAL A 236 15.32 8.18 -28.02
N GLN A 237 16.45 7.47 -27.85
CA GLN A 237 17.54 7.47 -28.82
C GLN A 237 17.17 6.84 -30.17
N GLY A 238 16.34 5.79 -30.18
CA GLY A 238 15.87 5.15 -31.42
C GLY A 238 14.84 5.96 -32.22
N ARG A 239 14.26 7.03 -31.65
CA ARG A 239 13.26 7.89 -32.32
C ARG A 239 13.88 9.09 -33.06
N PHE A 240 15.18 9.33 -32.88
CA PHE A 240 15.94 10.38 -33.55
C PHE A 240 16.97 9.85 -34.56
N ALA A 241 16.91 8.55 -34.89
CA ALA A 241 17.74 7.89 -35.89
C ALA A 241 16.95 7.60 -37.17
#